data_AF-A0A3B9V1I0-F1
#
_entry.id   AF-A0A3B9V1I0-F1
#
_cell.length_a   1.000
_cell.length_b   1.000
_cell.length_c   1.000
_cell.angle_alpha   90.00
_cell.angle_beta   90.00
_cell.angle_gamma   90.00
#
_symmetry.space_group_name_H-M   'P 1'
#
loop_
_entity.id
_entity.type
_entity.pdbx_description
1 polymer ?
#
loop_
_entity_poly.entity_id
_entity_poly.type
_entity_poly.pdbx_seq_one_letter_code
_entity_poly.pdbx_strand_id
1 'polypeptide(L)' 'MSDTGMTNATPFVQIRNLKMHFPVTEGVVIQRTVAHVKAVDGVSFEIPKGETLGLVGESGCGKTT' A
#
# COMPACT_ATOMS: atom_id res chain seq x y z
N MET A 1 30.01 21.06 15.50
CA MET A 1 28.95 22.05 15.18
C MET A 1 28.34 21.62 13.85
N SER A 2 27.54 20.56 13.86
CA SER A 2 26.06 20.60 14.01
C SER A 2 25.39 21.14 12.74
N ASP A 3 25.50 20.37 11.66
CA ASP A 3 24.51 20.43 10.58
C ASP A 3 23.37 19.45 10.95
N THR A 4 22.61 19.83 11.98
CA THR A 4 21.30 19.23 12.25
C THR A 4 20.29 19.98 11.38
N GLY A 5 20.48 19.88 10.07
CA GLY A 5 19.49 20.28 9.09
C GLY A 5 18.37 19.25 9.14
N MET A 6 17.33 19.55 9.90
CA MET A 6 16.05 18.88 9.83
C MET A 6 15.48 19.15 8.43
N THR A 7 15.97 18.43 7.43
CA THR A 7 15.46 18.48 6.08
C THR A 7 14.06 17.89 6.14
N ASN A 8 13.06 18.77 6.12
CA ASN A 8 11.77 18.47 5.52
C ASN A 8 12.02 18.15 4.04
N ALA A 9 12.70 17.03 3.77
CA ALA A 9 12.98 16.57 2.43
C ALA A 9 11.64 16.23 1.82
N THR A 10 11.20 17.02 0.84
CA THR A 10 9.97 16.75 0.11
C THR A 10 9.98 15.29 -0.32
N PRO A 11 9.00 14.48 0.10
CA PRO A 11 9.01 13.06 -0.21
C PRO A 11 8.97 12.89 -1.73
N PHE A 12 9.83 12.02 -2.25
CA PHE A 12 9.86 11.73 -3.68
C PHE A 12 8.64 10.90 -4.08
N VAL A 13 8.25 9.96 -3.23
CA VAL A 13 7.00 9.21 -3.33
C VAL A 13 6.18 9.45 -2.08
N GLN A 14 4.90 9.73 -2.25
CA GLN A 14 3.96 9.91 -1.15
C GLN A 14 2.70 9.09 -1.44
N ILE A 15 2.42 8.13 -0.56
CA ILE A 15 1.23 7.30 -0.58
C ILE A 15 0.33 7.74 0.56
N ARG A 16 -0.94 8.04 0.28
CA ARG A 16 -1.94 8.38 1.30
C ARG A 16 -3.17 7.51 1.17
N ASN A 17 -3.55 6.88 2.29
CA ASN A 17 -4.77 6.10 2.45
C ASN A 17 -5.02 5.12 1.29
N LEU A 18 -3.97 4.42 0.84
CA LEU A 18 -4.06 3.47 -0.26
C LEU A 18 -4.98 2.32 0.13
N LYS A 19 -5.91 2.00 -0.76
CA LYS A 19 -6.86 0.90 -0.61
C LYS A 19 -6.93 0.12 -1.91
N MET A 20 -6.82 -1.19 -1.79
CA MET A 20 -6.98 -2.14 -2.89
C MET A 20 -7.81 -3.31 -2.39
N HIS A 21 -9.07 -3.36 -2.83
CA HIS A 21 -10.03 -4.37 -2.44
C HIS A 21 -10.48 -5.14 -3.68
N PHE A 22 -10.34 -6.46 -3.66
CA PHE A 22 -10.69 -7.33 -4.77
C PHE A 22 -12.06 -7.98 -4.54
N PRO A 23 -12.98 -7.97 -5.52
CA PRO A 23 -14.28 -8.59 -5.35
C PRO A 23 -14.18 -10.12 -5.31
N VAL A 24 -14.93 -10.73 -4.41
CA VAL A 24 -15.19 -12.18 -4.38
C VAL A 24 -16.56 -12.40 -5.00
N THR A 25 -16.63 -13.23 -6.04
CA THR A 25 -17.86 -13.50 -6.78
C THR A 25 -18.33 -14.94 -6.62
N GLU A 26 -19.64 -15.16 -6.52
CA GLU A 26 -20.26 -16.48 -6.50
C GLU A 26 -21.31 -16.63 -7.62
N GLY A 27 -21.55 -17.88 -8.03
CA GLY A 27 -22.55 -18.27 -9.04
C GLY A 27 -21.94 -18.86 -10.31
N VAL A 28 -22.57 -19.93 -10.84
CA VAL A 28 -22.06 -20.68 -12.00
C VAL A 28 -22.56 -20.12 -13.34
N VAL A 29 -23.82 -19.68 -13.38
CA VAL A 29 -24.46 -19.14 -14.61
C VAL A 29 -24.50 -17.60 -14.59
N ILE A 30 -24.67 -17.01 -13.40
CA ILE A 30 -24.65 -15.56 -13.19
C ILE A 30 -23.73 -15.30 -12.01
N GLN A 31 -22.62 -14.59 -12.23
CA GLN A 31 -21.70 -14.20 -11.16
C GLN A 31 -22.22 -12.96 -10.43
N ARG A 32 -22.19 -12.98 -9.10
CA ARG A 32 -22.52 -11.84 -8.24
C ARG A 32 -21.42 -11.64 -7.21
N THR A 33 -21.06 -10.39 -6.95
CA THR A 33 -20.12 -10.06 -5.87
C THR A 33 -20.78 -10.31 -4.51
N VAL A 34 -20.14 -11.12 -3.68
CA VAL A 34 -20.62 -11.50 -2.34
C VAL A 34 -19.74 -10.93 -1.22
N ALA A 35 -18.47 -10.65 -1.51
CA ALA A 35 -17.54 -10.07 -0.55
C ALA A 35 -16.42 -9.30 -1.26
N HIS A 36 -15.53 -8.68 -0.47
CA HIS A 36 -14.28 -8.11 -0.96
C HIS A 36 -13.11 -8.58 -0.08
N VAL A 37 -12.03 -9.04 -0.71
CA VAL A 37 -10.73 -9.25 -0.07
C VAL A 37 -10.02 -7.90 0.01
N LYS A 38 -9.71 -7.46 1.22
CA LYS A 38 -8.95 -6.24 1.45
C LYS A 38 -7.45 -6.56 1.38
N ALA A 39 -6.86 -6.46 0.21
CA ALA A 39 -5.42 -6.69 0.04
C ALA A 39 -4.58 -5.55 0.62
N VAL A 40 -5.05 -4.30 0.50
CA VAL A 40 -4.50 -3.13 1.17
C VAL A 40 -5.66 -2.28 1.72
N ASP A 41 -5.62 -1.84 2.98
CA ASP A 41 -6.68 -1.01 3.57
C ASP A 41 -6.13 0.14 4.41
N GLY A 42 -5.97 1.31 3.79
CA GLY A 42 -5.65 2.57 4.47
C GLY A 42 -4.17 2.81 4.74
N VAL A 43 -3.29 2.27 3.90
CA VAL A 43 -1.84 2.42 4.08
C VAL A 43 -1.36 3.81 3.65
N SER A 44 -0.55 4.47 4.48
CA SER A 44 0.07 5.76 4.18
C SER A 44 1.55 5.74 4.55
N PHE A 45 2.42 6.14 3.63
CA PHE A 45 3.85 6.26 3.87
C PHE A 45 4.49 7.20 2.84
N GLU A 46 5.72 7.58 3.13
CA GLU A 46 6.52 8.48 2.32
C GLU A 46 7.89 7.86 2.06
N ILE A 47 8.42 8.02 0.85
CA ILE A 47 9.78 7.62 0.48
C ILE A 47 10.54 8.90 0.11
N PRO A 48 11.51 9.33 0.94
CA PRO A 48 12.39 10.44 0.61
C PRO A 48 13.23 10.15 -0.63
N LYS A 49 13.73 11.21 -1.27
CA LYS A 49 14.62 11.06 -2.43
C LYS A 49 15.93 10.38 -2.02
N GLY A 50 16.32 9.35 -2.76
CA GLY A 50 17.57 8.61 -2.52
C GLY A 50 17.43 7.44 -1.53
N GLU A 51 16.26 7.28 -0.93
CA GLU A 51 15.96 6.16 -0.02
C GLU A 51 15.35 4.98 -0.77
N THR A 52 15.49 3.79 -0.18
CA THR A 52 14.86 2.55 -0.67
C THR A 52 13.92 1.99 0.40
N LEU A 53 12.67 1.70 0.02
CA LEU A 53 11.69 1.05 0.90
C LEU A 53 11.60 -0.45 0.56
N GLY A 54 11.87 -1.30 1.55
CA GLY A 54 11.64 -2.75 1.46
C GLY A 54 10.28 -3.14 2.02
N LEU A 55 9.44 -3.80 1.22
CA LEU A 55 8.15 -4.33 1.65
C LEU A 55 8.25 -5.83 1.94
N VAL A 56 7.98 -6.23 3.19
CA VAL A 56 8.12 -7.61 3.68
C VAL A 56 6.85 -8.09 4.38
N GLY A 57 6.69 -9.42 4.49
CA GLY A 57 5.53 -10.05 5.11
C GLY A 57 5.24 -11.44 4.57
N GLU A 58 4.31 -12.15 5.21
CA GLU A 58 3.90 -13.51 4.84
C GLU A 58 3.28 -13.60 3.43
N SER A 59 3.20 -14.81 2.87
CA SER A 59 2.54 -15.00 1.57
C SER A 59 1.07 -14.55 1.64
N GLY A 60 0.62 -13.79 0.64
CA GLY A 60 -0.76 -13.30 0.58
C GLY A 60 -1.06 -12.01 1.35
N CYS A 61 -0.10 -11.39 2.03
CA CYS A 61 -0.33 -10.16 2.82
C CYS A 61 -0.45 -8.85 1.99
N GLY A 62 -0.60 -8.93 0.66
CA GLY A 62 -0.82 -7.75 -0.19
C GLY A 62 0.44 -7.02 -0.68
N LYS A 63 1.64 -7.63 -0.64
CA LYS A 63 2.89 -6.96 -1.07
C LYS A 63 2.97 -6.65 -2.57
N THR A 64 2.38 -7.52 -3.40
CA THR A 64 2.43 -7.41 -4.88
C THR A 64 1.23 -6.64 -5.43
N THR A 65 0.23 -6.39 -4.58
CA THR A 65 -0.98 -5.66 -4.95
C THR A 65 -0.64 -4.20 -5.16
#